data_AF-A0A925BTZ6-F1
#
_entry.id   AF-A0A925BTZ6-F1
#
_cell.length_a   1.000
_cell.length_b   1.000
_cell.length_c   1.000
_cell.angle_alpha   90.00
_cell.angle_beta   90.00
_cell.angle_gamma   90.00
#
_symmetry.space_group_name_H-M   'P 1'
#
loop_
_entity.id
_entity.type
_entity.pdbx_description
1 polymer ?
#
loop_
_entity_poly.entity_id
_entity_poly.type
_entity_poly.pdbx_seq_one_letter_code
_entity_poly.pdbx_strand_id
1 'polypeptide(L)' 'MTRSHSDFMPFLMNLKNGIWVLGVSSWLFGITDRSIATLSDGYLSALDIVQLFTASFFFLGWLLLKPVKPPVVTQENP' A
#
# COMPACT_ATOMS: atom_id res chain seq x y z
N MET A 1 1.45 14.00 34.77
CA MET A 1 2.25 14.20 33.54
C MET A 1 1.84 13.13 32.53
N THR A 2 0.77 13.34 31.78
CA THR A 2 0.18 12.35 30.86
C THR A 2 -0.02 12.98 29.49
N ARG A 3 1.10 13.18 28.78
CA ARG A 3 1.15 13.77 27.43
C ARG A 3 1.19 12.72 26.31
N SER A 4 0.95 11.45 26.62
CA SER A 4 1.18 10.34 25.66
C SER A 4 0.10 10.19 24.59
N HIS A 5 -1.14 10.64 24.82
CA HIS A 5 -2.24 10.41 23.86
C HIS A 5 -2.16 11.33 22.63
N SER A 6 -1.64 12.55 22.81
CA SER A 6 -1.55 13.57 21.74
C SER A 6 -0.49 13.25 20.69
N ASP A 7 0.63 12.62 21.08
CA ASP A 7 1.73 12.29 20.17
C ASP A 7 1.55 10.93 19.46
N PHE A 8 0.69 10.07 20.01
CA PHE A 8 0.44 8.74 19.45
C PHE A 8 -0.38 8.80 18.15
N MET A 9 -1.39 9.66 18.09
CA MET A 9 -2.22 9.86 16.88
C MET A 9 -1.41 10.28 15.64
N PRO A 10 -0.56 11.33 15.68
CA PRO A 10 0.26 11.71 14.53
C PRO A 10 1.32 10.66 14.21
N PHE A 11 1.89 9.97 15.21
CA PHE A 11 2.78 8.83 14.96
C PHE A 11 2.07 7.71 14.18
N LEU A 12 0.85 7.34 14.59
CA LEU A 12 0.07 6.31 13.92
C LEU A 12 -0.30 6.68 12.48
N MET A 13 -0.58 7.97 12.22
CA MET A 13 -0.82 8.46 10.86
C MET A 13 0.44 8.35 9.98
N ASN A 14 1.60 8.75 10.51
CA ASN A 14 2.87 8.61 9.80
C ASN A 14 3.25 7.15 9.59
N LEU A 15 3.03 6.29 10.59
CA LEU A 15 3.25 4.85 10.50
C LEU A 15 2.35 4.21 9.45
N LYS A 16 1.05 4.54 9.43
CA LYS A 16 0.11 4.09 8.37
C LYS A 16 0.59 4.51 6.99
N ASN A 17 1.06 5.75 6.84
CA ASN A 17 1.58 6.23 5.56
C ASN A 17 2.88 5.51 5.17
N GLY A 18 3.77 5.26 6.13
CA GLY A 18 5.00 4.50 5.92
C GLY A 18 4.72 3.05 5.51
N ILE A 19 3.87 2.33 6.24
CA ILE A 19 3.42 0.96 5.90
C ILE A 19 2.75 0.93 4.53
N TRP A 20 1.96 1.95 4.19
CA TRP A 20 1.33 2.06 2.89
C TRP A 20 2.37 2.17 1.76
N VAL A 21 3.35 3.07 1.88
CA VAL A 21 4.44 3.24 0.91
C VAL A 21 5.32 1.99 0.82
N LEU A 22 5.70 1.40 1.96
CA LEU A 22 6.48 0.16 2.00
C LEU A 22 5.74 -1.00 1.34
N GLY A 23 4.43 -1.11 1.57
CA GLY A 23 3.59 -2.08 0.89
C GLY A 23 3.60 -1.86 -0.63
N VAL A 24 3.38 -0.62 -1.09
CA VAL A 24 3.44 -0.28 -2.53
C VAL A 24 4.77 -0.69 -3.15
N SER A 25 5.90 -0.35 -2.50
CA SER A 25 7.23 -0.74 -2.97
C SER A 25 7.44 -2.25 -2.95
N SER A 26 6.98 -2.94 -1.92
CA SER A 26 7.07 -4.41 -1.80
C SER A 26 6.26 -5.13 -2.88
N TRP A 27 5.06 -4.62 -3.21
CA TRP A 27 4.22 -5.17 -4.27
C TRP A 27 4.88 -4.98 -5.64
N LEU A 28 5.37 -3.77 -5.94
CA LEU A 28 6.12 -3.48 -7.17
C LEU A 28 7.33 -4.40 -7.30
N PHE A 29 8.15 -4.49 -6.25
CA PHE A 29 9.33 -5.33 -6.24
C PHE A 29 8.99 -6.81 -6.43
N GLY A 30 7.98 -7.33 -5.72
CA GLY A 30 7.57 -8.75 -5.85
C GLY A 30 6.98 -9.10 -7.21
N ILE A 31 6.21 -8.19 -7.82
CA ILE A 31 5.70 -8.34 -9.19
C ILE A 31 6.87 -8.34 -10.17
N THR A 32 7.82 -7.42 -10.02
CA THR A 32 9.00 -7.31 -10.89
C THR A 32 9.92 -8.52 -10.75
N ASP A 33 10.22 -8.98 -9.54
CA ASP A 33 11.04 -10.18 -9.29
C ASP A 33 10.46 -11.41 -9.99
N ARG A 34 9.17 -11.70 -9.77
CA ARG A 34 8.49 -12.82 -10.44
C ARG A 34 8.39 -12.64 -11.95
N SER A 35 8.16 -11.41 -12.42
CA SER A 35 8.16 -11.12 -13.86
C SER A 35 9.54 -11.42 -14.46
N ILE A 36 10.63 -11.00 -13.81
CA ILE A 36 11.99 -11.24 -14.29
C ILE A 36 12.33 -12.73 -14.26
N ALA A 37 11.97 -13.44 -13.20
CA ALA A 37 12.19 -14.89 -13.10
C ALA A 37 11.48 -15.64 -14.25
N THR A 38 10.21 -15.32 -14.51
CA THR A 38 9.40 -15.96 -15.57
C THR A 38 9.83 -15.54 -16.98
N LEU A 39 10.29 -14.30 -17.17
CA LEU A 39 10.95 -13.84 -18.40
C LEU A 39 12.27 -14.56 -18.65
N SER A 40 13.06 -14.82 -17.59
CA SER A 40 14.34 -15.53 -17.71
C SER A 40 14.17 -17.02 -18.02
N ASP A 41 13.06 -17.63 -17.60
CA ASP A 41 12.70 -19.02 -17.91
C ASP A 41 12.19 -19.18 -19.36
N GLY A 42 11.95 -18.08 -20.08
CA GLY A 42 11.60 -18.08 -21.51
C GLY A 42 10.17 -18.54 -21.84
N TYR A 43 9.38 -18.93 -20.83
CA TYR A 43 7.99 -19.31 -20.95
C TYR A 43 7.14 -18.55 -19.93
N LEU A 44 6.32 -17.61 -20.39
CA LEU A 44 5.25 -17.05 -19.58
C LEU A 44 4.14 -18.09 -19.48
N SER A 45 4.12 -18.86 -18.40
CA SER A 45 3.02 -19.78 -18.16
C SER A 45 1.74 -19.00 -17.87
N ALA A 46 0.59 -19.54 -18.28
CA ALA A 46 -0.72 -18.95 -17.97
C ALA A 46 -0.91 -18.74 -16.46
N LEU A 47 -0.27 -19.59 -15.65
CA LEU A 47 -0.24 -19.48 -14.19
C LEU A 47 0.44 -18.18 -13.73
N ASP A 48 1.60 -17.84 -14.30
CA ASP A 48 2.34 -16.62 -13.95
C ASP A 48 1.54 -15.37 -14.31
N ILE A 49 0.82 -15.40 -15.44
CA ILE A 49 -0.06 -14.31 -15.86
C ILE A 49 -1.20 -14.12 -14.85
N VAL A 50 -1.89 -15.19 -14.46
CA VAL A 50 -2.95 -15.12 -13.44
C VAL A 50 -2.39 -14.65 -12.10
N GLN A 51 -1.15 -15.02 -11.79
CA GLN A 51 -0.50 -14.67 -10.53
C GLN A 51 -0.02 -13.21 -10.50
N LEU A 52 0.48 -12.70 -11.62
CA LEU A 52 0.78 -11.28 -11.82
C LEU A 52 -0.50 -10.45 -11.77
N PHE A 53 -1.58 -10.95 -12.37
CA PHE A 53 -2.87 -10.29 -12.36
C PHE A 53 -3.48 -10.22 -10.96
N THR A 54 -3.48 -11.32 -10.21
CA THR A 54 -3.97 -11.31 -8.81
C THR A 54 -3.11 -10.44 -7.91
N ALA A 55 -1.78 -10.48 -8.07
CA ALA A 55 -0.87 -9.60 -7.34
C ALA A 55 -1.13 -8.12 -7.68
N SER A 56 -1.39 -7.82 -8.95
CA SER A 56 -1.77 -6.47 -9.42
C SER A 56 -3.14 -6.03 -8.87
N PHE A 57 -4.12 -6.94 -8.80
CA PHE A 57 -5.43 -6.66 -8.19
C PHE A 57 -5.31 -6.36 -6.70
N PHE A 58 -4.52 -7.15 -5.98
CA PHE A 58 -4.21 -6.90 -4.57
C PHE A 58 -3.45 -5.58 -4.38
N PHE A 59 -2.52 -5.27 -5.28
CA PHE A 59 -1.81 -4.00 -5.31
C PHE A 59 -2.76 -2.82 -5.50
N LEU A 60 -3.72 -2.91 -6.43
CA LEU A 60 -4.75 -1.89 -6.62
C LEU A 60 -5.63 -1.75 -5.36
N GLY A 61 -6.03 -2.86 -4.74
CA GLY A 61 -6.75 -2.85 -3.46
C GLY A 61 -5.95 -2.17 -2.35
N TRP A 62 -4.64 -2.42 -2.30
CA TRP A 62 -3.71 -1.76 -1.38
C TRP A 62 -3.60 -0.25 -1.65
N LEU A 63 -3.58 0.15 -2.93
CA LEU A 63 -3.54 1.54 -3.36
C LEU A 63 -4.83 2.29 -3.01
N LEU A 64 -5.98 1.61 -3.11
CA LEU A 64 -7.30 2.14 -2.73
C LEU A 64 -7.47 2.29 -1.22
N LEU A 65 -6.78 1.47 -0.43
CA LEU A 65 -6.75 1.58 1.02
C LEU A 65 -5.96 2.80 1.53
N LYS A 66 -5.45 3.65 0.62
CA LYS A 66 -4.70 4.87 0.94
C LYS A 66 -5.40 5.60 2.09
N PRO A 67 -4.68 5.95 3.15
CA PRO A 67 -5.26 6.61 4.30
C PRO A 67 -5.80 7.99 3.91
N VAL A 68 -7.10 8.05 3.61
CA VAL A 68 -7.83 9.30 3.38
C VAL A 68 -7.87 10.05 4.70
N LYS A 69 -7.31 11.26 4.72
CA LYS A 69 -7.47 12.17 5.85
C LYS A 69 -8.96 12.51 5.94
N PRO A 70 -9.59 12.37 7.12
CA PRO A 70 -10.98 12.78 7.28
C PRO A 70 -11.11 14.26 6.85
N PRO A 71 -12.17 14.62 6.12
CA PRO A 71 -12.40 16.00 5.74
C PRO A 71 -12.39 16.86 7.00
N VAL A 72 -11.59 17.93 6.99
CA VAL A 72 -11.65 18.97 8.01
C VAL A 72 -13.04 19.56 7.91
N VAL A 73 -13.93 19.16 8.82
CA VAL A 73 -15.20 19.85 9.00
C VAL A 73 -14.83 21.23 9.52
N THR A 74 -14.81 22.20 8.61
CA THR A 74 -14.78 23.62 8.96
C THR A 74 -15.98 23.84 9.87
N GLN A 75 -15.72 23.91 11.18
CA GLN A 75 -16.70 24.36 12.17
C GLN A 75 -16.99 25.81 11.81
N GLU A 76 -18.06 26.03 11.03
CA GLU A 76 -18.69 27.35 10.95
C GLU A 76 -19.22 27.68 12.34
N ASN A 77 -18.54 28.64 12.97
CA ASN A 77 -18.93 29.24 14.23
C ASN A 77 -20.09 30.22 13.97
N PRO A 78 -21.15 30.22 14.80
CA PRO A 78 -22.41 30.93 14.55
C PRO A 78 -22.29 32.46 14.48
#